data_AF-A0A849GWB5-F1
#
_entry.id   AF-A0A849GWB5-F1
#
_cell.length_a   1.000
_cell.length_b   1.000
_cell.length_c   1.000
_cell.angle_alpha   90.00
_cell.angle_beta   90.00
_cell.angle_gamma   90.00
#
_symmetry.space_group_name_H-M   'P 1'
#
loop_
_entity.id
_entity.type
_entity.pdbx_description
1 polymer ?
#
loop_
_entity_poly.entity_id
_entity_poly.type
_entity_poly.pdbx_seq_one_letter_code
_entity_poly.pdbx_strand_id
1 'polypeptide(L)'
;MTTDASSGTAEASPGGAAPAGASRRKTSPNKASRSLDVKRTIFILLGIALFTLVYFLPEPPPAVDPAGEAFPLSREGRLGLGLFLLAATWWVTEVVPIGVTAITIGVIQGLFMI
;
A
#
# COMPACT_ATOMS: atom_id res chain seq x y z
N MET A 1 -23.55 17.53 -74.96
CA MET A 1 -23.86 18.51 -73.92
C MET A 1 -25.33 18.39 -73.59
N THR A 2 -25.67 17.60 -72.58
CA THR A 2 -26.84 17.73 -71.68
C THR A 2 -26.68 16.65 -70.61
N THR A 3 -26.59 17.11 -69.37
CA THR A 3 -26.62 16.33 -68.14
C THR A 3 -28.07 15.90 -67.87
N ASP A 4 -28.29 14.85 -67.09
CA ASP A 4 -28.90 15.04 -65.77
C ASP A 4 -29.00 13.74 -64.95
N ALA A 5 -28.75 13.95 -63.67
CA ALA A 5 -29.03 13.06 -62.57
C ALA A 5 -30.51 13.14 -62.16
N SER A 6 -30.89 12.26 -61.22
CA SER A 6 -31.95 12.45 -60.21
C SER A 6 -33.16 11.50 -60.29
N SER A 7 -33.03 10.42 -59.52
CA SER A 7 -33.92 9.93 -58.46
C SER A 7 -35.46 10.05 -58.52
N GLY A 8 -36.10 8.93 -58.17
CA GLY A 8 -37.44 8.79 -57.58
C GLY A 8 -38.06 7.45 -58.01
N THR A 9 -38.77 6.64 -57.22
CA THR A 9 -39.29 6.69 -55.85
C THR A 9 -39.90 5.31 -55.53
N ALA A 10 -39.77 4.88 -54.26
CA ALA A 10 -40.71 4.08 -53.45
C ALA A 10 -41.39 2.80 -53.99
N GLU A 11 -41.23 1.69 -53.27
CA GLU A 11 -42.38 0.91 -52.79
C GLU A 11 -42.02 0.01 -51.57
N ALA A 12 -43.06 -0.39 -50.83
CA ALA A 12 -43.07 -0.58 -49.39
C ALA A 12 -42.92 -2.03 -48.86
N SER A 13 -42.65 -2.08 -47.54
CA SER A 13 -42.74 -3.16 -46.53
C SER A 13 -43.80 -4.26 -46.79
N PRO A 14 -43.68 -5.50 -46.25
CA PRO A 14 -43.70 -5.70 -44.79
C PRO A 14 -42.94 -6.92 -44.20
N GLY A 15 -42.60 -6.80 -42.91
CA GLY A 15 -42.75 -7.90 -41.95
C GLY A 15 -41.54 -8.83 -41.73
N GLY A 16 -41.06 -8.86 -40.49
CA GLY A 16 -40.28 -10.01 -40.00
C GLY A 16 -39.31 -9.73 -38.86
N ALA A 17 -39.80 -9.90 -37.63
CA ALA A 17 -39.05 -10.26 -36.41
C ALA A 17 -38.05 -9.26 -35.78
N ALA A 18 -38.43 -8.71 -34.64
CA ALA A 18 -37.51 -8.35 -33.56
C ALA A 18 -37.14 -9.61 -32.72
N PRO A 19 -36.28 -9.53 -31.68
CA PRO A 19 -34.83 -9.42 -31.75
C PRO A 19 -34.15 -10.56 -30.96
N ALA A 20 -33.13 -11.23 -31.50
CA ALA A 20 -32.44 -12.32 -30.80
C ALA A 20 -30.93 -12.07 -30.72
N GLY A 21 -30.55 -11.17 -29.82
CA GLY A 21 -29.15 -10.86 -29.56
C GLY A 21 -28.93 -10.13 -28.25
N ALA A 22 -29.79 -10.35 -27.26
CA ALA A 22 -29.53 -9.91 -25.89
C ALA A 22 -28.35 -10.74 -25.35
N SER A 23 -27.15 -10.26 -25.62
CA SER A 23 -25.90 -10.77 -25.06
C SER A 23 -26.06 -10.79 -23.55
N ARG A 24 -26.24 -12.01 -23.02
CA ARG A 24 -26.56 -12.30 -21.63
C ARG A 24 -25.36 -11.87 -20.80
N ARG A 25 -25.39 -10.63 -20.29
CA ARG A 25 -24.38 -10.09 -19.38
C ARG A 25 -24.40 -10.96 -18.13
N LYS A 26 -23.48 -11.92 -18.07
CA LYS A 26 -23.25 -12.76 -16.90
C LYS A 26 -22.61 -11.86 -15.85
N THR A 27 -23.44 -11.19 -15.06
CA THR A 27 -23.00 -10.49 -13.85
C THR A 27 -22.58 -11.56 -12.86
N SER A 28 -21.30 -11.88 -12.87
CA SER A 28 -20.68 -12.64 -11.79
C SER A 28 -20.93 -11.87 -10.48
N PRO A 29 -21.43 -12.52 -9.42
CA PRO A 29 -21.60 -11.86 -8.14
C PRO A 29 -20.21 -11.48 -7.64
N ASN A 30 -19.99 -10.18 -7.47
CA ASN A 30 -18.78 -9.63 -6.85
C ASN A 30 -18.77 -10.09 -5.38
N LYS A 31 -18.19 -11.25 -5.14
CA LYS A 31 -17.78 -11.65 -3.79
C LYS A 31 -16.46 -10.91 -3.54
N ALA A 32 -16.57 -9.64 -3.20
CA ALA A 32 -15.48 -8.85 -2.64
C ALA A 32 -15.15 -9.40 -1.25
N SER A 33 -14.69 -10.64 -1.15
CA SER A 33 -13.88 -11.03 -0.01
C SER A 33 -12.54 -10.32 -0.21
N ARG A 34 -12.44 -9.09 0.29
CA ARG A 34 -11.15 -8.61 0.79
C ARG A 34 -10.79 -9.58 1.91
N SER A 35 -10.20 -10.71 1.57
CA SER A 35 -9.41 -11.47 2.52
C SER A 35 -8.35 -10.48 2.96
N LEU A 36 -8.56 -9.84 4.11
CA LEU A 36 -7.54 -9.03 4.75
C LEU A 36 -6.29 -9.89 4.74
N ASP A 37 -5.20 -9.34 4.21
CA ASP A 37 -3.95 -10.07 4.14
C ASP A 37 -3.36 -10.07 5.55
N VAL A 38 -3.92 -10.93 6.41
CA VAL A 38 -3.72 -10.91 7.87
C VAL A 38 -2.23 -10.98 8.20
N LYS A 39 -1.46 -11.78 7.43
CA LYS A 39 -0.01 -11.89 7.58
C LYS A 39 0.66 -10.53 7.36
N ARG A 40 0.32 -9.84 6.27
CA ARG A 40 0.83 -8.51 5.97
C ARG A 40 0.49 -7.52 7.08
N THR A 41 -0.77 -7.51 7.54
CA THR A 41 -1.20 -6.64 8.65
C THR A 41 -0.43 -6.91 9.93
N ILE A 42 -0.17 -8.17 10.29
CA ILE A 42 0.60 -8.54 11.48
C ILE A 42 2.03 -7.99 11.39
N PHE A 43 2.72 -8.15 10.26
CA PHE A 43 4.10 -7.63 10.13
C PHE A 43 4.18 -6.11 10.13
N ILE A 44 3.18 -5.43 9.55
CA ILE A 44 3.09 -3.97 9.64
C ILE A 44 2.96 -3.55 11.10
N LEU A 45 2.01 -4.15 11.83
CA LEU A 45 1.79 -3.86 13.24
C LEU A 45 2.98 -4.26 14.11
N LEU A 46 3.70 -5.34 13.78
CA LEU A 46 4.90 -5.76 14.48
C LEU A 46 5.99 -4.68 14.39
N GLY A 47 6.26 -4.14 13.20
CA GLY A 47 7.25 -3.06 13.04
C GLY A 47 6.89 -1.82 13.85
N ILE A 48 5.60 -1.43 13.85
CA ILE A 48 5.10 -0.30 14.65
C ILE A 48 5.25 -0.62 16.15
N ALA A 49 4.83 -1.81 16.57
CA ALA A 49 4.91 -2.24 17.96
C ALA A 49 6.35 -2.27 18.47
N LEU A 50 7.33 -2.69 17.65
CA LEU A 50 8.75 -2.66 18.00
C LEU A 50 9.26 -1.23 18.22
N PHE A 51 8.92 -0.29 17.32
CA PHE A 51 9.25 1.12 17.51
C PHE A 51 8.62 1.67 18.79
N THR A 52 7.32 1.43 18.99
CA THR A 52 6.57 1.88 20.17
C THR A 52 7.13 1.29 21.46
N LEU A 53 7.53 0.02 21.44
CA LEU A 53 8.16 -0.65 22.57
C LEU A 53 9.48 0.04 22.95
N VAL A 54 10.36 0.30 21.97
CA VAL A 54 11.62 1.01 22.21
C VAL A 54 11.39 2.45 22.66
N TYR A 55 10.39 3.12 22.10
CA TYR A 55 10.01 4.48 22.47
C TYR A 55 9.60 4.60 23.94
N PHE A 56 8.81 3.64 24.45
CA PHE A 56 8.35 3.62 25.84
C PHE A 56 9.28 2.87 26.80
N LEU A 57 10.37 2.28 26.30
CA LEU A 57 11.31 1.55 27.15
C LEU A 57 12.02 2.53 28.10
N PRO A 58 12.12 2.21 29.40
CA PRO A 58 12.95 3.00 30.32
C PRO A 58 14.40 3.05 29.82
N GLU A 59 15.12 4.10 30.22
CA GLU A 59 16.54 4.28 29.88
C GLU A 59 17.32 3.03 30.31
N PRO A 60 17.93 2.28 29.37
CA PRO A 60 18.79 1.18 29.75
C PRO A 60 20.02 1.73 30.48
N PRO A 61 20.62 0.96 31.40
CA PRO A 61 21.90 1.32 32.01
C PRO A 61 22.96 1.59 30.92
N PRO A 62 23.89 2.53 31.16
CA PRO A 62 24.96 2.79 30.21
C PRO A 62 25.78 1.51 29.96
N ALA A 63 26.19 1.30 28.73
CA ALA A 63 27.11 0.21 28.41
C ALA A 63 28.48 0.55 29.00
N VAL A 64 29.09 -0.37 29.73
CA VAL A 64 30.42 -0.17 30.34
C VAL A 64 31.40 -1.09 29.64
N ASP A 65 32.53 -0.54 29.20
CA ASP A 65 33.58 -1.33 28.58
C ASP A 65 34.50 -2.00 29.63
N PRO A 66 35.43 -2.89 29.22
CA PRO A 66 36.39 -3.50 30.16
C PRO A 66 37.36 -2.53 30.83
N ALA A 67 37.51 -1.30 30.33
CA ALA A 67 38.35 -0.26 30.92
C ALA A 67 37.58 0.61 31.94
N GLY A 68 36.26 0.45 32.06
CA GLY A 68 35.39 1.17 32.98
C GLY A 68 34.72 2.41 32.40
N GLU A 69 34.87 2.67 31.09
CA GLU A 69 34.23 3.81 30.43
C GLU A 69 32.74 3.52 30.16
N ALA A 70 31.89 4.49 30.49
CA ALA A 70 30.44 4.39 30.37
C ALA A 70 29.92 5.08 29.11
N PHE A 71 29.18 4.34 28.29
CA PHE A 71 28.55 4.77 27.06
C PHE A 71 27.02 4.83 27.25
N PRO A 72 26.46 5.98 27.68
CA PRO A 72 25.02 6.13 27.82
C PRO A 72 24.32 6.10 26.46
N LEU A 73 23.17 5.44 26.40
CA LEU A 73 22.35 5.43 25.19
C LEU A 73 21.50 6.69 25.12
N SER A 74 21.94 7.67 24.33
CA SER A 74 21.22 8.92 24.13
C SER A 74 19.79 8.69 23.65
N ARG A 75 18.92 9.68 23.90
CA ARG A 75 17.53 9.65 23.41
C ARG A 75 17.47 9.43 21.89
N GLU A 76 18.27 10.17 21.13
CA GLU A 76 18.34 10.06 19.68
C GLU A 76 18.81 8.67 19.24
N GLY A 77 19.85 8.13 19.89
CA GLY A 77 20.34 6.78 19.62
C GLY A 77 19.29 5.71 19.89
N ARG A 78 18.50 5.85 20.97
CA ARG A 78 17.40 4.93 21.28
C ARG A 78 16.28 5.01 20.24
N LEU A 79 15.89 6.20 19.85
CA LEU A 79 14.86 6.39 18.82
C LEU A 79 15.34 5.92 17.44
N GLY A 80 16.62 6.13 17.13
CA GLY A 80 17.28 5.58 15.94
C GLY A 80 17.26 4.05 15.94
N LEU A 81 17.52 3.41 17.08
CA LEU A 81 17.40 1.95 17.23
C LEU A 81 15.95 1.47 17.00
N GLY A 82 14.97 2.17 17.59
CA GLY A 82 13.56 1.86 17.36
C GLY A 82 13.17 1.99 15.89
N LEU A 83 13.64 3.05 15.23
CA LEU A 83 13.40 3.29 13.80
C LEU A 83 14.05 2.23 12.92
N PHE A 84 15.28 1.81 13.27
CA PHE A 84 15.96 0.72 12.61
C PHE A 84 15.15 -0.58 12.69
N LEU A 85 14.60 -0.94 13.85
CA LEU A 85 13.78 -2.15 14.02
C LEU A 85 12.51 -2.12 13.17
N LEU A 86 11.81 -0.98 13.13
CA LEU A 86 10.63 -0.79 12.27
C LEU A 86 11.00 -0.97 10.80
N ALA A 87 12.05 -0.28 10.35
CA ALA A 87 12.51 -0.32 8.97
C ALA A 87 12.97 -1.71 8.56
N ALA A 88 13.80 -2.37 9.39
CA ALA A 88 14.28 -3.73 9.15
C ALA A 88 13.14 -4.73 9.06
N THR A 89 12.14 -4.64 9.94
CA THR A 89 10.96 -5.53 9.91
C THR A 89 10.22 -5.38 8.59
N TRP A 90 9.91 -4.16 8.17
CA TRP A 90 9.15 -3.94 6.94
C TRP A 90 9.95 -4.25 5.67
N TRP A 91 11.25 -3.95 5.68
CA TRP A 91 12.14 -4.17 4.55
C TRP A 91 12.41 -5.66 4.32
N VAL A 92 12.83 -6.41 5.36
CA VAL A 92 13.16 -7.84 5.24
C VAL A 92 11.93 -8.67 4.90
N THR A 93 10.76 -8.30 5.42
CA THR A 93 9.52 -9.04 5.13
C THR A 93 8.81 -8.59 3.86
N GLU A 94 9.30 -7.52 3.20
CA GLU A 94 8.72 -6.93 1.99
C GLU A 94 7.20 -6.63 2.09
N VAL A 95 6.68 -6.44 3.31
CA VAL A 95 5.23 -6.24 3.56
C VAL A 95 4.71 -4.86 3.13
N VAL A 96 5.63 -3.91 2.97
CA VAL A 96 5.39 -2.53 2.55
C VAL A 96 6.37 -2.18 1.42
N PRO A 97 5.91 -1.54 0.33
CA PRO A 97 6.80 -1.11 -0.75
C PRO A 97 7.94 -0.22 -0.24
N ILE A 98 9.13 -0.36 -0.82
CA ILE A 98 10.34 0.34 -0.37
C ILE A 98 10.16 1.86 -0.25
N GLY A 99 9.41 2.47 -1.16
CA GLY A 99 9.13 3.91 -1.13
C GLY A 99 8.28 4.34 0.07
N VAL A 100 7.32 3.52 0.49
CA VAL A 100 6.47 3.83 1.67
C VAL A 100 7.29 3.68 2.95
N THR A 101 8.16 2.67 3.02
CA THR A 101 9.11 2.51 4.13
C THR A 101 10.06 3.72 4.20
N ALA A 102 10.60 4.18 3.07
CA ALA A 102 11.47 5.36 3.02
C ALA A 102 10.77 6.66 3.45
N ILE A 103 9.52 6.90 3.02
CA ILE A 103 8.72 8.05 3.49
C ILE A 103 8.49 7.97 5.00
N THR A 104 8.17 6.77 5.51
CA THR A 104 7.95 6.57 6.95
C THR A 104 9.21 6.90 7.76
N ILE A 105 10.39 6.51 7.27
CA ILE A 105 11.68 6.87 7.88
C ILE A 105 11.84 8.39 7.96
N GLY A 106 11.67 9.10 6.83
CA GLY A 106 11.81 10.55 6.80
C GLY A 106 10.80 11.28 7.70
N VAL A 107 9.55 10.80 7.75
CA VAL A 107 8.52 11.35 8.64
C VAL A 107 8.90 11.17 10.11
N ILE A 108 9.33 9.97 10.52
CA ILE A 108 9.73 9.71 11.90
C ILE A 108 10.96 10.55 12.27
N GLN A 109 11.98 10.61 11.41
CA GLN A 109 13.16 11.47 11.61
C GLN A 109 12.76 12.93 11.84
N GLY A 110 11.88 13.48 10.98
CA GLY A 110 11.38 14.84 11.12
C GLY A 110 10.56 15.08 12.39
N LEU A 111 9.70 14.12 12.79
CA LEU A 111 8.86 14.25 13.99
C LEU A 111 9.67 14.15 15.30
N PHE A 112 10.74 13.37 15.31
CA PHE A 112 11.53 13.09 16.51
C PHE A 112 12.85 13.85 16.59
N MET A 113 13.21 14.59 15.53
CA MET A 113 14.50 15.25 15.35
C MET A 113 15.69 14.30 15.59
N ILE A 114 15.68 13.18 14.89
CA ILE A 114 16.76 12.16 14.87
C ILE A 114 17.31 12.03 13.46
#